data_AF-A0A1H3SE57-F1
#
_entry.id   AF-A0A1H3SE57-F1
#
_cell.length_a   1.000
_cell.length_b   1.000
_cell.length_c   1.000
_cell.angle_alpha   90.00
_cell.angle_beta   90.00
_cell.angle_gamma   90.00
#
_symmetry.space_group_name_H-M   'P 1'
#
loop_
_entity.id
_entity.type
_entity.pdbx_description
1 polymer ?
#
loop_
_entity_poly.entity_id
_entity_poly.type
_entity_poly.pdbx_seq_one_letter_code
_entity_poly.pdbx_strand_id
1 'polypeptide(L)'
;MASGQIKERASVLQGKTQNPMRFEISEGTRASLARWMREPLMVESEHLWPGPFHERLHISTRQYARVVHEWVTSIGLEASAYGTHSMRRTKVTQI
;
A
#
# COMPACT_ATOMS: atom_id res chain seq x y z
N MET A 1 -3.98 21.40 12.82
CA MET A 1 -3.96 19.92 12.91
C MET A 1 -5.20 19.43 12.18
N ALA A 2 -5.05 18.68 11.08
CA ALA A 2 -6.22 18.18 10.37
C ALA A 2 -6.86 17.10 11.24
N SER A 3 -8.16 17.24 11.52
CA SER A 3 -9.03 16.21 12.12
C SER A 3 -8.67 14.83 11.57
N GLY A 4 -8.69 13.77 12.40
CA GLY A 4 -8.24 12.40 12.10
C GLY A 4 -8.86 11.69 10.89
N GLN A 5 -8.80 12.34 9.73
CA GLN A 5 -9.30 11.96 8.44
C GLN A 5 -8.11 11.83 7.49
N ILE A 6 -8.17 10.79 6.68
CA ILE A 6 -7.12 10.51 5.69
C ILE A 6 -7.27 11.48 4.54
N LYS A 7 -6.17 12.14 4.17
CA LYS A 7 -6.13 13.10 3.07
C LYS A 7 -6.54 12.43 1.76
N GLU A 8 -7.14 13.21 0.86
CA GLU A 8 -7.52 12.74 -0.48
C GLU A 8 -6.33 12.45 -1.39
N ARG A 9 -5.16 13.01 -1.06
CA ARG A 9 -3.94 12.86 -1.82
C ARG A 9 -2.75 12.58 -0.90
N ALA A 10 -1.88 11.67 -1.32
CA ALA A 10 -0.57 11.44 -0.70
C ALA A 10 0.54 11.98 -1.60
N SER A 11 1.63 12.41 -0.96
CA SER A 11 2.88 12.76 -1.65
C SER A 11 3.88 11.63 -1.46
N VAL A 12 4.52 11.19 -2.54
CA VAL A 12 5.59 10.19 -2.54
C VAL A 12 6.83 10.80 -3.17
N LEU A 13 7.97 10.70 -2.50
CA LEU A 13 9.24 11.13 -3.06
C LEU A 13 9.74 10.10 -4.07
N GLN A 14 9.91 10.49 -5.33
CA GLN A 14 10.39 9.58 -6.37
C GLN A 14 11.90 9.36 -6.22
N GLY A 15 12.34 8.15 -5.88
CA GLY A 15 13.75 7.86 -5.62
C GLY A 15 14.73 8.26 -6.74
N LYS A 16 14.34 8.14 -8.02
CA LYS A 16 15.21 8.48 -9.15
C LYS A 16 15.43 9.98 -9.33
N THR A 17 14.38 10.78 -9.15
CA THR A 17 14.39 12.21 -9.47
C THR A 17 14.40 13.09 -8.22
N GLN A 18 14.18 12.50 -7.05
CA GLN A 18 13.97 13.20 -5.77
C GLN A 18 12.86 14.25 -5.81
N ASN A 19 11.93 14.12 -6.76
CA ASN A 19 10.79 15.01 -6.87
C ASN A 19 9.57 14.41 -6.14
N PRO A 20 8.84 15.21 -5.34
CA PRO A 20 7.60 14.78 -4.71
C PRO A 20 6.51 14.67 -5.78
N MET A 21 5.95 13.48 -5.94
CA MET A 21 4.80 13.21 -6.80
C MET A 21 3.54 13.05 -5.95
N ARG A 22 2.44 13.66 -6.38
CA ARG A 22 1.16 13.60 -5.69
C ARG A 22 0.24 12.56 -6.34
N PHE A 23 -0.34 11.69 -5.54
CA PHE A 23 -1.26 10.65 -5.97
C PHE A 23 -2.60 10.79 -5.28
N GLU A 24 -3.68 10.59 -6.03
CA GLU A 24 -5.02 10.52 -5.48
C GLU A 24 -5.26 9.19 -4.77
N ILE A 25 -5.94 9.27 -3.64
CA ILE A 25 -6.36 8.12 -2.84
C ILE A 25 -7.88 8.04 -3.01
N SER A 26 -8.37 7.00 -3.67
CA SER A 26 -9.81 6.82 -3.85
C SER A 26 -10.54 6.74 -2.51
N GLU A 27 -11.82 7.11 -2.50
CA GLU A 27 -12.65 7.08 -1.29
C GLU A 27 -12.64 5.69 -0.62
N GLY A 28 -12.82 4.62 -1.39
CA GLY A 28 -12.75 3.25 -0.85
C GLY A 28 -11.39 2.88 -0.24
N THR A 29 -10.30 3.42 -0.80
CA THR A 29 -8.95 3.25 -0.22
C THR A 29 -8.83 4.02 1.10
N ARG A 30 -9.35 5.26 1.17
CA ARG A 30 -9.36 6.05 2.42
C ARG A 30 -10.16 5.35 3.50
N ALA A 31 -11.35 4.82 3.19
CA ALA A 31 -12.16 4.08 4.15
C ALA A 31 -11.43 2.82 4.67
N SER A 32 -10.78 2.06 3.77
CA SER A 32 -10.00 0.88 4.13
C SER A 32 -8.81 1.23 5.03
N LEU A 33 -8.07 2.29 4.71
CA LEU A 33 -6.95 2.77 5.53
C LEU A 33 -7.43 3.27 6.90
N ALA A 34 -8.58 3.96 6.98
CA ALA A 34 -9.13 4.44 8.25
C ALA A 34 -9.56 3.29 9.17
N ARG A 35 -10.02 2.17 8.60
CA ARG A 35 -10.26 0.94 9.36
C ARG A 35 -8.93 0.32 9.83
N TRP A 36 -7.96 0.19 8.92
CA TRP A 36 -6.66 -0.38 9.23
C TRP A 36 -5.91 0.36 10.34
N MET A 37 -5.91 1.70 10.31
CA MET A 37 -5.23 2.52 11.33
C MET A 37 -5.84 2.40 12.74
N ARG A 38 -7.01 1.77 12.89
CA ARG A 38 -7.62 1.48 14.20
C ARG A 38 -7.19 0.15 14.78
N GLU A 39 -6.48 -0.69 14.02
CA GLU A 39 -6.00 -1.98 14.53
C GLU A 39 -4.93 -1.78 15.62
N PRO A 40 -4.88 -2.63 16.66
CA PRO A 40 -3.88 -2.52 17.73
C PRO A 40 -2.44 -2.51 17.23
N LEU A 41 -2.16 -3.22 16.13
CA LEU A 41 -0.87 -3.25 15.44
C LEU A 41 -0.40 -1.89 14.90
N MET A 42 -1.33 -0.94 14.73
CA MET A 42 -1.05 0.38 14.19
C MET A 42 -0.81 1.44 15.27
N VAL A 43 -1.02 1.10 16.54
CA VAL A 43 -0.71 1.97 17.66
C VAL A 43 0.79 2.26 17.68
N GLU A 44 1.16 3.54 17.63
CA GLU A 44 2.55 4.02 17.53
C GLU A 44 3.34 3.52 16.32
N SER A 45 2.67 3.00 15.28
CA SER A 45 3.36 2.60 14.05
C SER A 45 3.74 3.82 13.23
N GLU A 46 5.03 3.93 12.88
CA GLU A 46 5.52 4.94 11.92
C GLU A 46 5.23 4.54 10.47
N HIS A 47 4.95 3.26 10.22
CA HIS A 47 4.76 2.71 8.89
C HIS A 47 3.33 2.22 8.70
N LEU A 48 2.71 2.56 7.55
CA LEU A 48 1.37 2.07 7.19
C LEU A 48 1.31 0.54 7.04
N TRP A 49 2.41 -0.10 6.69
CA TRP A 49 2.52 -1.55 6.59
C TRP A 49 3.76 -2.00 7.37
N PRO A 50 3.62 -2.26 8.68
CA PRO A 50 4.73 -2.71 9.50
C PRO A 50 5.15 -4.13 9.08
N GLY A 51 6.46 -4.34 8.94
CA GLY A 51 7.06 -5.63 8.69
C GLY A 51 7.12 -6.49 9.97
N PRO A 52 7.22 -7.82 9.84
CA PRO A 52 7.23 -8.76 10.97
C PRO A 52 8.52 -8.76 11.82
N PHE A 53 9.58 -8.03 11.43
CA PHE A 53 10.86 -8.05 12.15
C PHE A 53 10.98 -6.87 13.15
N HIS A 54 11.64 -7.15 14.27
CA HIS A 54 11.64 -6.44 15.55
C HIS A 54 12.02 -4.94 15.56
N GLU A 55 12.34 -4.34 14.42
CA GLU A 55 12.77 -2.92 14.32
C GLU A 55 11.73 -2.01 13.65
N ARG A 56 10.45 -2.43 13.61
CA ARG A 56 9.33 -1.67 12.98
C ARG A 56 9.71 -1.09 11.61
N LEU A 57 10.39 -1.86 10.76
CA LEU A 57 10.62 -1.50 9.37
C LEU A 57 9.32 -1.58 8.58
N HIS A 58 9.18 -0.82 7.50
CA HIS A 58 8.12 -1.06 6.52
C HIS A 58 8.32 -2.43 5.83
N ILE A 59 7.23 -2.97 5.28
CA ILE A 59 7.25 -4.17 4.47
C ILE A 59 8.31 -4.09 3.35
N SER A 60 9.13 -5.13 3.22
CA SER A 60 10.11 -5.22 2.13
C SER A 60 9.42 -5.52 0.78
N THR A 61 10.11 -5.24 -0.33
CA THR A 61 9.62 -5.57 -1.68
C THR A 61 9.26 -7.05 -1.84
N ARG A 62 10.02 -7.96 -1.22
CA ARG A 62 9.75 -9.40 -1.27
C ARG A 62 8.50 -9.79 -0.50
N GLN A 63 8.30 -9.21 0.68
CA GLN A 63 7.09 -9.43 1.46
C GLN A 63 5.86 -8.87 0.74
N TYR A 64 5.96 -7.69 0.14
CA TYR A 64 4.87 -7.14 -0.67
C TYR A 64 4.52 -8.03 -1.87
N ALA A 65 5.54 -8.51 -2.59
CA ALA A 65 5.33 -9.45 -3.70
C ALA A 65 4.66 -10.76 -3.24
N ARG A 66 5.04 -11.27 -2.06
CA ARG A 66 4.44 -12.47 -1.48
C ARG A 66 2.96 -12.28 -1.11
N VAL A 67 2.61 -11.17 -0.47
CA VAL A 67 1.21 -10.83 -0.15
C VAL A 67 0.36 -10.80 -1.43
N VAL A 68 0.87 -10.15 -2.48
CA VAL A 68 0.19 -10.09 -3.78
C VAL A 68 0.02 -11.47 -4.40
N HIS A 69 1.08 -12.28 -4.40
CA HIS A 69 1.04 -13.66 -4.89
C HIS A 69 -0.02 -14.49 -4.15
N GLU A 70 -0.09 -14.40 -2.82
CA GLU A 70 -1.07 -15.09 -1.99
C GLU A 70 -2.50 -14.64 -2.30
N TRP A 71 -2.74 -13.33 -2.47
CA TRP A 71 -4.07 -12.81 -2.84
C TRP A 71 -4.52 -13.20 -4.25
N VAL A 72 -3.62 -13.19 -5.22
CA VAL A 72 -3.93 -13.64 -6.59
C VAL A 72 -4.28 -15.13 -6.60
N THR A 73 -3.50 -15.93 -5.89
CA THR A 73 -3.75 -17.37 -5.76
C THR A 73 -5.09 -17.64 -5.07
N SER A 74 -5.44 -16.86 -4.03
CA SER A 74 -6.68 -17.08 -3.26
C SER A 74 -7.97 -16.82 -4.04
N ILE A 75 -7.89 -16.02 -5.11
CA ILE A 75 -9.02 -15.79 -6.03
C ILE A 75 -8.98 -16.71 -7.27
N GLY A 76 -8.10 -17.72 -7.28
CA GLY A 76 -8.03 -18.73 -8.34
C GLY A 76 -7.28 -18.30 -9.60
N LEU A 77 -6.53 -17.19 -9.55
CA LEU A 77 -5.72 -16.72 -10.68
C LEU A 77 -4.29 -17.29 -10.62
N GLU A 78 -3.66 -17.36 -11.79
CA GLU A 78 -2.27 -17.82 -11.94
C GLU A 78 -1.30 -16.72 -11.46
N ALA A 79 -0.56 -16.99 -10.39
CA ALA A 79 0.20 -15.95 -9.69
C ALA A 79 1.42 -15.43 -10.47
N SER A 80 1.99 -16.21 -11.39
CA SER A 80 3.11 -15.77 -12.23
C SER A 80 2.69 -14.70 -13.26
N ALA A 81 1.43 -14.70 -13.69
CA ALA A 81 0.85 -13.73 -14.61
C ALA A 81 0.46 -12.39 -13.94
N TYR A 82 0.22 -12.38 -12.63
CA TYR A 82 -0.27 -11.20 -11.90
C TYR A 82 0.65 -10.79 -10.74
N GLY A 83 1.86 -10.34 -11.09
CA GLY A 83 2.77 -9.70 -10.14
C GLY A 83 2.48 -8.21 -9.89
N THR A 84 3.24 -7.60 -8.97
CA THR A 84 3.16 -6.16 -8.63
C THR A 84 3.31 -5.23 -9.84
N HIS A 85 4.15 -5.61 -10.82
CA HIS A 85 4.31 -4.85 -12.06
C HIS A 85 3.08 -4.92 -12.96
N SER A 86 2.50 -6.11 -13.14
CA SER A 86 1.28 -6.34 -13.91
C SER A 86 0.11 -5.53 -13.33
N MET A 87 -0.11 -5.62 -12.02
CA MET A 87 -1.13 -4.84 -11.33
C MET A 87 -0.94 -3.33 -11.47
N ARG A 88 0.31 -2.84 -11.37
CA ARG A 88 0.59 -1.40 -11.54
C ARG A 88 0.22 -0.91 -12.95
N ARG A 89 0.46 -1.73 -13.97
CA ARG A 89 0.10 -1.42 -15.37
C ARG A 89 -1.41 -1.37 -15.56
N THR A 90 -2.15 -2.33 -15.01
CA THR A 90 -3.63 -2.39 -15.12
C THR A 90 -4.32 -1.29 -14.33
N LYS A 91 -3.76 -0.84 -13.20
CA LYS A 91 -4.31 0.29 -12.45
C LYS A 91 -4.40 1.55 -13.32
N VAL A 92 -3.46 1.75 -14.25
CA VAL A 92 -3.46 2.92 -15.15
C VAL A 92 -4.57 2.84 -16.19
N THR A 93 -5.01 1.65 -16.59
CA THR A 93 -6.08 1.47 -17.59
C THR A 93 -7.48 1.58 -16.98
N GLN A 94 -7.60 1.58 -15.66
CA GLN A 94 -8.87 1.66 -14.91
C GLN A 94 -9.10 3.03 -14.25
N ILE A 95 -8.28 4.03 -14.61
CA ILE A 95 -8.47 5.46 -14.27
C ILE A 95 -9.03 6.13 -15.51
#